data_AF-A0A508AYP9-F1
#
_entry.id   AF-A0A508AYP9-F1
#
_cell.length_a   1.000
_cell.length_b   1.000
_cell.length_c   1.000
_cell.angle_alpha   90.00
_cell.angle_beta   90.00
_cell.angle_gamma   90.00
#
_symmetry.space_group_name_H-M   'P 1'
#
loop_
_entity.id
_entity.type
_entity.pdbx_description
1 polymer ?
#
loop_
_entity_poly.entity_id
_entity_poly.type
_entity_poly.pdbx_seq_one_letter_code
_entity_poly.pdbx_strand_id
1 'polypeptide(L)'
;MNAQRHPTDDVPVRLLGQSGCRLAFPGCTVYLDPYLSHSVEKLDAPDLKRLLPVPVAPDEVVDADWVLITHDHIDHCDPHTLPELSRA
;
A
#
# COMPACT_ATOMS: atom_id res chain seq x y z
N MET A 1 -29.12 -14.03 15.95
CA MET A 1 -27.95 -14.17 16.83
C MET A 1 -26.91 -13.19 16.32
N ASN A 2 -26.71 -12.06 16.97
CA ASN A 2 -25.65 -11.13 16.60
C ASN A 2 -24.38 -11.59 17.30
N ALA A 3 -23.41 -12.10 16.54
CA ALA A 3 -22.08 -12.38 17.07
C ALA A 3 -21.48 -11.06 17.58
N GLN A 4 -21.09 -11.04 18.84
CA GLN A 4 -20.45 -9.89 19.46
C GLN A 4 -19.01 -9.85 18.91
N ARG A 5 -18.67 -8.82 18.12
CA ARG A 5 -17.30 -8.66 17.61
C ARG A 5 -16.34 -8.48 18.78
N HIS A 6 -15.31 -9.30 18.85
CA HIS A 6 -14.19 -9.10 19.75
C HIS A 6 -13.24 -8.04 19.15
N PRO A 7 -12.51 -7.27 19.97
CA PRO A 7 -11.54 -6.27 19.47
C PRO A 7 -10.45 -6.85 18.55
N THR A 8 -10.26 -8.17 18.58
CA THR A 8 -9.33 -8.93 17.74
C THR A 8 -9.92 -9.35 16.39
N ASP A 9 -11.22 -9.15 16.17
CA ASP A 9 -11.92 -9.60 14.96
C ASP A 9 -11.87 -8.53 13.85
N ASP A 10 -11.52 -7.30 14.19
CA ASP A 10 -11.38 -6.22 13.23
C ASP A 10 -9.99 -6.28 12.57
N VAL A 11 -9.96 -6.02 11.27
CA VAL A 11 -8.73 -5.87 10.48
C VAL A 11 -8.56 -4.38 10.20
N PRO A 12 -7.65 -3.67 10.90
CA PRO A 12 -7.37 -2.28 10.60
C PRO A 12 -6.94 -2.11 9.15
N VAL A 13 -7.60 -1.18 8.45
CA VAL A 13 -7.28 -0.79 7.08
C VAL A 13 -6.78 0.65 7.10
N ARG A 14 -5.56 0.87 6.59
CA ARG A 14 -5.03 2.21 6.32
C ARG A 14 -4.92 2.42 4.82
N LEU A 15 -5.64 3.39 4.29
CA LEU A 15 -5.55 3.78 2.88
C LEU A 15 -4.23 4.51 2.62
N LEU A 16 -3.57 4.18 1.49
CA LEU A 16 -2.29 4.76 1.08
C LEU A 16 -2.43 5.85 0.00
N GLY A 17 -3.67 6.12 -0.43
CA GLY A 17 -3.98 6.89 -1.63
C GLY A 17 -4.08 6.00 -2.87
N GLN A 18 -4.80 6.48 -3.89
CA GLN A 18 -5.26 5.64 -5.01
C GLN A 18 -6.09 4.46 -4.46
N SER A 19 -5.78 3.22 -4.82
CA SER A 19 -6.43 1.98 -4.40
C SER A 19 -5.62 1.21 -3.35
N GLY A 20 -4.38 1.65 -3.07
CA GLY A 20 -3.48 0.98 -2.15
C GLY A 20 -3.95 1.03 -0.70
N CYS A 21 -3.76 -0.07 0.03
CA CYS A 21 -4.04 -0.12 1.46
C CYS A 21 -3.07 -1.04 2.23
N ARG A 22 -2.85 -0.69 3.51
CA ARG A 22 -2.18 -1.54 4.50
C ARG A 22 -3.23 -2.23 5.36
N LEU A 23 -3.18 -3.55 5.41
CA LEU A 23 -4.03 -4.41 6.23
C LEU A 23 -3.22 -4.95 7.40
N ALA A 24 -3.75 -4.82 8.63
CA ALA A 24 -3.09 -5.32 9.82
C ALA A 24 -3.82 -6.54 10.38
N PHE A 25 -3.10 -7.65 10.52
CA PHE A 25 -3.54 -8.86 11.20
C PHE A 25 -2.65 -9.11 12.43
N PRO A 26 -3.08 -9.95 13.40
CA PRO A 26 -2.21 -10.38 14.49
C PRO A 26 -0.93 -11.05 13.95
N GLY A 27 0.20 -10.35 14.05
CA GLY A 27 1.52 -10.83 13.62
C GLY A 27 1.73 -10.88 12.10
N CYS A 28 0.90 -10.20 11.31
CA CYS A 28 1.07 -10.12 9.85
C CYS A 28 0.54 -8.79 9.32
N THR A 29 1.33 -8.11 8.50
CA THR A 29 0.95 -6.89 7.80
C THR A 29 1.04 -7.10 6.29
N VAL A 30 -0.04 -6.75 5.59
CA VAL A 30 -0.13 -6.89 4.13
C VAL A 30 -0.28 -5.51 3.50
N TYR A 31 0.54 -5.23 2.49
CA TYR A 31 0.39 -4.08 1.62
C TYR A 31 -0.25 -4.53 0.31
N LEU A 32 -1.46 -4.04 0.01
CA LEU A 32 -2.15 -4.25 -1.26
C LEU A 32 -1.94 -3.03 -2.14
N ASP A 33 -1.47 -3.23 -3.38
CA ASP A 33 -1.23 -2.20 -4.39
C ASP A 33 -0.50 -0.94 -3.84
N PRO A 34 0.68 -1.08 -3.21
CA PRO A 34 1.37 0.04 -2.59
C PRO A 34 1.93 1.00 -3.65
N TYR A 35 1.16 2.04 -3.98
CA TYR A 35 1.63 3.20 -4.73
C TYR A 35 2.09 4.29 -3.75
N LEU A 36 3.40 4.29 -3.41
CA LEU A 36 4.01 5.21 -2.44
C LEU A 36 5.07 6.13 -3.09
N SER A 37 4.96 6.37 -4.39
CA SER A 37 5.89 7.23 -5.12
C SER A 37 5.19 8.20 -6.07
N HIS A 38 5.97 8.85 -6.93
CA HIS A 38 5.49 9.66 -8.07
C HIS A 38 5.79 8.98 -9.41
N SER A 39 5.88 7.65 -9.46
CA SER A 39 6.24 6.92 -10.69
C SER A 39 5.28 7.16 -11.85
N VAL A 40 3.96 7.24 -11.61
CA VAL A 40 2.98 7.52 -12.66
C VAL A 40 3.23 8.89 -13.30
N GLU A 41 3.41 9.94 -12.48
CA GLU A 41 3.76 11.29 -12.92
C GLU A 41 5.08 11.33 -13.71
N LYS A 42 6.07 10.52 -13.29
CA LYS A 42 7.43 10.53 -13.85
C LYS A 42 7.60 9.65 -15.09
N LEU A 43 6.86 8.55 -15.20
CA LEU A 43 7.09 7.49 -16.18
C LEU A 43 5.97 7.38 -17.22
N ASP A 44 4.75 7.83 -16.91
CA ASP A 44 3.60 7.77 -17.83
C ASP A 44 3.24 9.16 -18.36
N ALA A 45 2.72 10.06 -17.51
CA ALA A 45 2.39 11.42 -17.95
C ALA A 45 2.49 12.47 -16.82
N PRO A 46 3.06 13.68 -17.09
CA PRO A 46 3.26 14.71 -16.07
C PRO A 46 1.98 15.26 -15.41
N ASP A 47 0.82 15.14 -16.05
CA ASP A 47 -0.47 15.57 -15.53
C ASP A 47 -1.13 14.53 -14.62
N LEU A 48 -0.59 13.31 -14.55
CA LEU A 48 -1.03 12.24 -13.63
C LEU A 48 -0.37 12.37 -12.25
N LYS A 49 -0.27 13.60 -11.75
CA LYS A 49 0.25 13.87 -10.42
C LYS A 49 -0.72 13.36 -9.35
N ARG A 50 -0.16 12.78 -8.28
CA ARG A 50 -0.94 12.37 -7.12
C ARG A 50 -1.75 13.54 -6.56
N LEU A 51 -3.03 13.30 -6.31
CA LEU A 51 -3.93 14.26 -5.65
C LEU A 51 -3.75 14.27 -4.13
N LEU A 52 -3.28 13.16 -3.56
CA LEU A 52 -2.97 13.02 -2.14
C LEU A 52 -1.46 12.84 -1.95
N PRO A 53 -0.86 13.43 -0.89
CA PRO A 53 0.54 13.21 -0.60
C PRO A 53 0.85 11.72 -0.37
N VAL A 54 2.10 11.33 -0.57
CA VAL A 54 2.59 10.02 -0.16
C VAL A 54 2.54 9.96 1.38
N PRO A 55 1.82 8.98 1.99
CA PRO A 55 1.58 8.98 3.43
C PRO A 55 2.75 8.43 4.26
N VAL A 56 3.66 7.67 3.64
CA VAL A 56 4.87 7.10 4.22
C VAL A 56 5.87 6.88 3.08
N ALA A 57 7.14 7.21 3.28
CA ALA A 57 8.14 6.97 2.25
C ALA A 57 8.34 5.45 2.06
N PRO A 58 8.56 4.96 0.83
CA PRO A 58 8.72 3.52 0.58
C PRO A 58 9.84 2.87 1.41
N ASP A 59 10.94 3.59 1.64
CA ASP A 59 12.11 3.15 2.41
C ASP A 59 11.90 3.19 3.94
N GLU A 60 10.81 3.79 4.41
CA GLU A 60 10.39 3.77 5.81
C GLU A 60 9.45 2.60 6.13
N VAL A 61 8.98 1.86 5.13
CA VAL A 61 8.16 0.67 5.32
C VAL A 61 9.05 -0.50 5.71
N VAL A 62 9.01 -0.87 6.99
CA VAL A 62 9.86 -1.94 7.59
C VAL A 62 9.04 -3.09 8.17
N ASP A 63 7.73 -3.08 7.97
CA ASP A 63 6.78 -4.01 8.59
C ASP A 63 5.96 -4.79 7.56
N ALA A 64 6.33 -4.77 6.28
CA ALA A 64 5.61 -5.47 5.23
C ALA A 64 5.97 -6.97 5.22
N ASP A 65 5.09 -7.83 5.73
CA ASP A 65 5.25 -9.28 5.61
C ASP A 65 4.87 -9.79 4.21
N TRP A 66 3.85 -9.17 3.61
CA TRP A 66 3.40 -9.49 2.26
C TRP A 66 3.09 -8.23 1.45
N VAL A 67 3.43 -8.28 0.17
CA VAL A 67 2.98 -7.30 -0.83
C VAL A 67 2.14 -8.03 -1.87
N LEU A 68 0.89 -7.60 -2.03
CA LEU A 68 -0.04 -8.14 -3.01
C LEU A 68 -0.27 -7.09 -4.09
N ILE A 69 -0.19 -7.53 -5.35
CA ILE A 69 -0.39 -6.69 -6.53
C ILE A 69 -1.55 -7.26 -7.32
N THR A 70 -2.56 -6.42 -7.61
CA THR A 70 -3.75 -6.85 -8.35
C THR A 70 -3.48 -7.05 -9.83
N HIS A 71 -2.71 -6.15 -10.44
CA HIS A 71 -2.30 -6.19 -11.85
C HIS A 71 -1.07 -5.29 -12.10
N ASP A 72 -0.54 -5.30 -13.32
CA ASP A 72 0.78 -4.78 -13.68
C ASP A 72 0.86 -3.29 -14.00
N HIS A 73 -0.25 -2.56 -13.93
CA HIS A 73 -0.23 -1.10 -14.13
C HIS A 73 0.59 -0.41 -13.03
N ILE A 74 1.35 0.62 -13.40
CA ILE A 74 2.35 1.23 -12.50
C ILE A 74 1.76 2.04 -11.33
N ASP A 75 0.46 2.37 -11.36
CA ASP A 75 -0.26 2.92 -10.21
C ASP A 75 -0.69 1.85 -9.19
N HIS A 76 -0.39 0.56 -9.46
CA HIS A 76 -0.55 -0.58 -8.56
C HIS A 76 0.80 -1.31 -8.35
N CYS A 77 1.46 -1.69 -9.44
CA CYS A 77 2.78 -2.33 -9.51
C CYS A 77 3.90 -1.27 -9.60
N ASP A 78 4.00 -0.43 -8.59
CA ASP A 78 4.84 0.76 -8.64
C ASP A 78 6.35 0.45 -8.65
N PRO A 79 7.09 0.73 -9.75
CA PRO A 79 8.50 0.38 -9.89
C PRO A 79 9.43 1.18 -8.97
N HIS A 80 8.97 2.27 -8.36
CA HIS A 80 9.76 3.03 -7.37
C HIS A 80 9.41 2.66 -5.93
N THR A 81 8.27 2.00 -5.68
CA THR A 81 7.87 1.57 -4.33
C THR A 81 8.33 0.15 -4.04
N LEU A 82 8.07 -0.78 -4.96
CA LEU A 82 8.31 -2.22 -4.71
C LEU A 82 9.77 -2.57 -4.39
N PRO A 83 10.79 -1.99 -5.05
CA PRO A 83 12.18 -2.28 -4.69
C PRO A 83 12.55 -1.87 -3.26
N GLU A 84 11.94 -0.81 -2.73
CA GLU A 84 12.20 -0.37 -1.35
C GLU A 84 11.48 -1.28 -0.35
N LEU A 85 10.21 -1.63 -0.59
CA LEU A 85 9.47 -2.57 0.27
C LEU A 85 10.11 -3.96 0.31
N SER A 86 10.78 -4.41 -0.76
CA SER A 86 11.50 -5.70 -0.78
C SER A 86 12.68 -5.78 0.19
N ARG A 87 13.06 -4.67 0.83
CA ARG A 87 14.14 -4.59 1.83
C ARG A 87 13.62 -4.67 3.28
N ALA A 88 12.30 -4.69 3.48
CA ALA A 88 11.67 -4.79 4.79
C ALA A 88 11.97 -6.13 5.48
#